data_AF-A0A511AFU9-F1
#
_entry.id   AF-A0A511AFU9-F1
#
_cell.length_a   1.000
_cell.length_b   1.000
_cell.length_c   1.000
_cell.angle_alpha   90.00
_cell.angle_beta   90.00
_cell.angle_gamma   90.00
#
_symmetry.space_group_name_H-M   'P 1'
#
loop_
_entity.id
_entity.type
_entity.pdbx_description
1 polymer ?
#
loop_
_entity_poly.entity_id
_entity_poly.type
_entity_poly.pdbx_seq_one_letter_code
_entity_poly.pdbx_strand_id
1 'polypeptide(L)'
;MAASRTQTRRLRPSTSPESQSFFKVVAVVSWIASIVHLVLLIYIFVLFARLILDYIPLFNRGWRPKGAGLIAAEVVYTVTDPPIKLFRRFIPPLRIGTLSLDFGFTFTMLAVLILMAIVRQFI
;
A
#
# COMPACT_ATOMS: atom_id res chain seq x y z
N MET A 1 39.29 -52.39 -29.18
CA MET A 1 39.64 -50.99 -28.86
C MET A 1 38.35 -50.17 -28.85
N ALA A 2 37.35 -50.58 -28.05
CA ALA A 2 37.03 -50.04 -26.71
C ALA A 2 36.66 -48.55 -26.69
N ALA A 3 35.56 -48.18 -27.39
CA ALA A 3 34.86 -46.92 -27.16
C ALA A 3 34.10 -47.00 -25.83
N SER A 4 34.85 -46.85 -24.74
CA SER A 4 34.34 -46.92 -23.38
C SER A 4 33.94 -45.54 -22.89
N ARG A 5 32.64 -45.44 -22.57
CA ARG A 5 32.19 -44.97 -21.26
C ARG A 5 32.61 -43.55 -20.86
N THR A 6 32.03 -42.56 -21.52
CA THR A 6 31.57 -41.40 -20.77
C THR A 6 30.21 -40.99 -21.31
N GLN A 7 29.29 -41.93 -21.14
CA GLN A 7 27.86 -41.70 -21.10
C GLN A 7 27.65 -40.50 -20.18
N THR A 8 27.41 -39.36 -20.83
CA THR A 8 26.74 -38.19 -20.29
C THR A 8 25.41 -38.68 -19.74
N ARG A 9 25.44 -39.17 -18.50
CA ARG A 9 24.26 -39.45 -17.70
C ARG A 9 23.66 -38.08 -17.41
N ARG A 10 22.94 -37.54 -18.41
CA ARG A 10 22.06 -36.39 -18.24
C ARG A 10 21.10 -36.80 -17.14
N LEU A 11 21.42 -36.38 -15.92
CA LEU A 11 20.52 -36.46 -14.80
C LEU A 11 19.31 -35.61 -15.21
N ARG A 12 18.27 -36.29 -15.69
CA ARG A 12 16.98 -35.70 -16.00
C ARG A 12 16.48 -35.11 -14.68
N PRO A 13 16.26 -33.80 -14.56
CA PRO A 13 15.71 -33.24 -13.33
C PRO A 13 14.30 -33.83 -13.17
N SER A 14 14.15 -34.78 -12.25
CA SER A 14 12.87 -35.38 -11.87
C SER A 14 12.15 -34.36 -10.97
N THR A 15 11.51 -33.38 -11.58
CA THR A 15 10.63 -32.46 -10.85
C THR A 15 9.46 -33.26 -10.31
N SER A 16 9.54 -33.61 -9.03
CA SER A 16 8.48 -34.32 -8.34
C SER A 16 7.19 -33.47 -8.35
N PRO A 17 6.00 -34.08 -8.42
CA PRO A 17 4.72 -33.36 -8.43
C PRO A 17 4.57 -32.37 -7.27
N GLU A 18 5.15 -32.68 -6.12
CA GLU A 18 5.14 -31.83 -4.91
C GLU A 18 5.86 -30.50 -5.10
N SER A 19 6.95 -30.50 -5.89
CA SER A 19 7.68 -29.28 -6.24
C SER A 19 6.80 -28.34 -7.07
N GLN A 20 6.02 -28.87 -8.02
CA GLN A 20 5.12 -28.06 -8.85
C GLN A 20 3.97 -27.43 -8.05
N SER A 21 3.42 -28.13 -7.04
CA SER A 21 2.39 -27.55 -6.17
C SER A 21 2.92 -26.40 -5.32
N PHE A 22 4.14 -26.54 -4.79
CA PHE A 22 4.78 -25.47 -4.01
C PHE A 22 4.97 -24.20 -4.84
N PHE A 23 5.52 -24.32 -6.06
CA PHE A 23 5.71 -23.17 -6.95
C PHE A 23 4.40 -22.47 -7.32
N LYS A 24 3.31 -23.22 -7.52
CA LYS A 24 1.98 -22.63 -7.80
C LYS A 24 1.46 -21.83 -6.62
N VAL A 25 1.58 -22.35 -5.39
CA VAL A 25 1.12 -21.66 -4.18
C VAL A 25 1.89 -20.36 -3.97
N VAL A 26 3.22 -20.40 -4.07
CA VAL A 26 4.07 -19.19 -3.93
C VAL A 26 3.73 -18.15 -4.99
N ALA A 27 3.52 -18.57 -6.25
CA ALA A 27 3.11 -17.66 -7.31
C ALA A 27 1.77 -16.99 -7.00
N VAL A 28 0.75 -17.75 -6.60
CA VAL A 28 -0.58 -17.20 -6.28
C VAL A 28 -0.49 -16.17 -5.14
N VAL A 29 0.28 -16.45 -4.09
CA VAL A 29 0.48 -15.52 -2.98
C VAL A 29 1.16 -14.22 -3.45
N SER A 30 2.20 -14.32 -4.28
CA SER A 30 2.91 -13.14 -4.83
C SER A 30 2.01 -12.30 -5.75
N TRP A 31 1.16 -12.92 -6.55
CA TRP A 31 0.16 -12.22 -7.38
C TRP A 31 -0.84 -11.42 -6.52
N ILE A 32 -1.38 -12.04 -5.47
CA ILE A 32 -2.32 -11.37 -4.55
C ILE A 32 -1.61 -10.23 -3.81
N ALA A 33 -0.42 -10.48 -3.28
CA ALA A 33 0.38 -9.47 -2.58
C ALA A 33 0.70 -8.26 -3.47
N SER A 34 0.99 -8.50 -4.76
CA SER A 34 1.24 -7.44 -5.74
C SER A 34 0.04 -6.53 -5.96
N ILE A 35 -1.17 -7.11 -6.07
CA ILE A 35 -2.42 -6.35 -6.21
C ILE A 35 -2.67 -5.51 -4.94
N VAL A 36 -2.52 -6.12 -3.76
CA VAL A 36 -2.68 -5.41 -2.49
C VAL A 36 -1.69 -4.26 -2.37
N HIS A 37 -0.43 -4.48 -2.75
CA HIS A 37 0.60 -3.44 -2.75
C HIS A 37 0.27 -2.28 -3.68
N LEU A 38 -0.27 -2.57 -4.88
CA LEU A 38 -0.73 -1.55 -5.81
C LEU A 38 -1.87 -0.71 -5.21
N VAL A 39 -2.84 -1.36 -4.56
CA VAL A 39 -3.95 -0.68 -3.89
C VAL A 39 -3.44 0.23 -2.76
N LEU A 40 -2.50 -0.26 -1.94
CA LEU A 40 -1.89 0.52 -0.88
C LEU A 40 -1.11 1.73 -1.43
N LEU A 41 -0.42 1.56 -2.56
CA LEU A 41 0.28 2.64 -3.25
C LEU A 41 -0.72 3.73 -3.70
N ILE A 42 -1.83 3.33 -4.33
CA ILE A 42 -2.90 4.27 -4.73
C ILE A 42 -3.46 4.98 -3.50
N TYR A 43 -3.68 4.26 -2.41
CA TYR A 43 -4.17 4.84 -1.15
C TYR A 43 -3.20 5.89 -0.57
N ILE A 44 -1.88 5.68 -0.68
CA ILE A 44 -0.88 6.68 -0.31
C ILE A 44 -1.05 7.96 -1.15
N PHE A 45 -1.27 7.85 -2.47
CA PHE A 45 -1.55 9.02 -3.30
C PHE A 45 -2.84 9.76 -2.87
N VAL A 46 -3.87 9.02 -2.46
CA VAL A 46 -5.09 9.63 -1.90
C VAL A 46 -4.80 10.36 -0.59
N LEU A 47 -3.96 9.82 0.30
CA LEU A 47 -3.51 10.52 1.51
C LEU A 47 -2.70 11.77 1.18
N PHE A 48 -1.85 11.74 0.15
CA PHE A 48 -1.18 12.96 -0.32
C PHE A 48 -2.17 13.98 -0.88
N ALA A 49 -3.18 13.55 -1.66
CA ALA A 49 -4.23 14.45 -2.12
C ALA A 49 -4.98 15.08 -0.93
N ARG A 50 -5.28 14.31 0.13
CA ARG A 50 -5.87 14.81 1.37
C ARG A 50 -4.99 15.88 2.02
N LEU A 51 -3.69 15.61 2.13
CA LEU A 51 -2.71 16.56 2.68
C LEU A 51 -2.72 17.88 1.89
N ILE A 52 -2.72 17.80 0.56
CA ILE A 52 -2.80 18.98 -0.31
C ILE A 52 -4.11 19.73 -0.10
N LEU A 53 -5.25 19.03 -0.03
CA LEU A 53 -6.56 19.64 0.22
C LEU A 53 -6.62 20.37 1.57
N ASP A 54 -5.95 19.84 2.60
CA ASP A 54 -5.84 20.48 3.91
C ASP A 54 -4.91 21.71 3.86
N TYR A 55 -3.88 21.72 3.00
CA TYR A 55 -2.96 22.85 2.81
C TYR A 55 -3.54 23.99 1.97
N ILE A 56 -4.38 23.72 0.96
CA ILE A 56 -4.89 24.78 0.06
C ILE A 56 -5.55 25.96 0.83
N PRO A 57 -6.43 25.73 1.84
CA PRO A 57 -7.02 26.81 2.63
C PRO A 57 -6.02 27.64 3.43
N LEU A 58 -4.84 27.08 3.79
CA LEU A 58 -3.79 27.85 4.46
C LEU A 58 -3.20 28.91 3.52
N PHE A 59 -3.08 28.59 2.23
CA PHE A 59 -2.58 29.52 1.20
C PHE A 59 -3.65 30.48 0.69
N ASN A 60 -4.89 30.01 0.54
CA ASN A 60 -6.03 30.83 0.14
C ASN A 60 -7.26 30.52 0.99
N ARG A 61 -7.48 31.31 2.05
CA ARG A 61 -8.58 31.13 3.00
C ARG A 61 -9.98 31.21 2.39
N GLY A 62 -10.12 31.79 1.20
CA GLY A 62 -11.40 31.87 0.47
C GLY A 62 -11.65 30.68 -0.45
N TRP A 63 -10.71 29.74 -0.58
CA TRP A 63 -10.83 28.62 -1.50
C TRP A 63 -11.91 27.64 -1.04
N ARG A 64 -12.83 27.33 -1.95
CA ARG A 64 -13.83 26.27 -1.80
C ARG A 64 -13.81 25.42 -3.06
N PRO A 65 -13.76 24.08 -2.95
CA PRO A 65 -13.81 23.22 -4.12
C PRO A 65 -15.17 23.39 -4.82
N LYS A 66 -15.15 23.63 -6.14
CA LYS A 66 -16.35 23.78 -6.99
C LYS A 66 -16.28 22.80 -8.15
N GLY A 67 -17.45 22.33 -8.62
CA GLY A 67 -17.54 21.42 -9.76
C GLY A 67 -16.79 20.10 -9.54
N ALA A 68 -15.96 19.69 -10.50
CA ALA A 68 -15.18 18.44 -10.43
C ALA A 68 -14.26 18.35 -9.20
N GLY A 69 -13.73 19.48 -8.73
CA GLY A 69 -12.89 19.51 -7.52
C GLY A 69 -13.65 19.17 -6.24
N LEU A 70 -14.97 19.42 -6.19
CA LEU A 70 -15.81 19.05 -5.04
C LEU A 70 -15.96 17.53 -4.96
N ILE A 71 -16.20 16.88 -6.10
CA ILE A 71 -16.34 15.42 -6.17
C ILE A 71 -15.01 14.76 -5.80
N ALA A 72 -13.90 15.24 -6.36
CA ALA A 72 -12.57 14.72 -6.02
C ALA A 72 -12.27 14.88 -4.52
N ALA A 73 -12.56 16.06 -3.96
CA ALA A 73 -12.41 16.30 -2.53
C ALA A 73 -13.28 15.33 -1.73
N GLU A 74 -14.56 15.21 -2.03
CA GLU A 74 -15.49 14.32 -1.32
C GLU A 74 -15.04 12.86 -1.35
N VAL A 75 -14.56 12.36 -2.49
CA VAL A 75 -14.01 11.00 -2.60
C VAL A 75 -12.79 10.84 -1.69
N VAL A 76 -11.84 11.78 -1.75
CA VAL A 76 -10.65 11.76 -0.90
C VAL A 76 -11.05 11.80 0.58
N TYR A 77 -11.95 12.70 0.96
CA TYR A 77 -12.46 12.82 2.32
C TYR A 77 -13.14 11.52 2.78
N THR A 78 -13.98 10.92 1.95
CA THR A 78 -14.72 9.69 2.27
C THR A 78 -13.80 8.49 2.46
N VAL A 79 -12.77 8.36 1.63
CA VAL A 79 -11.83 7.23 1.69
C VAL A 79 -10.85 7.38 2.87
N THR A 80 -10.47 8.61 3.22
CA THR A 80 -9.45 8.87 4.26
C THR A 80 -10.03 9.13 5.65
N ASP A 81 -11.28 9.60 5.77
CA ASP A 81 -11.91 9.91 7.06
C ASP A 81 -12.08 8.69 7.99
N PRO A 82 -12.57 7.51 7.54
CA PRO A 82 -12.79 6.37 8.42
C PRO A 82 -11.53 5.91 9.17
N PRO A 83 -10.36 5.70 8.51
CA PRO A 83 -9.14 5.32 9.22
C PRO A 83 -8.62 6.44 10.10
N ILE A 84 -8.67 7.71 9.66
CA ILE A 84 -8.25 8.85 10.49
C ILE A 84 -9.10 8.93 11.76
N LYS A 85 -10.43 8.78 11.65
CA LYS A 85 -11.36 8.78 12.79
C LYS A 85 -11.10 7.60 13.74
N LEU A 86 -10.75 6.43 13.20
CA LEU A 86 -10.37 5.27 14.00
C LEU A 86 -9.17 5.60 14.90
N PHE A 87 -8.12 6.21 14.35
CA PHE A 87 -6.94 6.60 15.14
C PHE A 87 -7.23 7.77 16.10
N ARG A 88 -8.02 8.76 15.68
CA ARG A 88 -8.43 9.89 16.54
C ARG A 88 -9.22 9.45 17.77
N ARG A 89 -9.87 8.28 17.74
CA ARG A 89 -10.54 7.72 18.91
C ARG A 89 -9.55 7.28 19.99
N PHE A 90 -8.36 6.82 19.60
CA PHE A 90 -7.34 6.35 20.53
C PHE A 90 -6.41 7.47 20.98
N ILE A 91 -6.08 8.40 20.08
CA ILE A 91 -5.14 9.49 20.35
C ILE A 91 -5.80 10.81 19.92
N PRO A 92 -6.33 11.60 20.86
CA PRO A 92 -6.95 12.88 20.53
C PRO A 92 -5.91 13.85 19.93
N PRO A 93 -6.32 14.72 19.00
CA PRO A 93 -5.40 15.64 18.33
C PRO A 93 -4.81 16.64 19.33
N LEU A 94 -3.49 16.62 19.53
CA LEU A 94 -2.81 17.63 20.34
C LEU A 94 -2.65 18.91 19.51
N ARG A 95 -3.31 19.97 19.98
CA ARG A 95 -3.16 21.32 19.41
C ARG A 95 -1.98 21.97 20.10
N ILE A 96 -0.94 22.34 19.35
CA ILE A 96 0.23 23.05 19.90
C ILE A 96 0.17 24.49 19.37
N GLY A 97 -0.30 25.40 20.21
CA GLY A 97 -0.47 26.81 19.83
C GLY A 97 -1.48 27.00 18.69
N THR A 98 -1.06 27.65 17.61
CA THR A 98 -1.86 27.90 16.40
C THR A 98 -1.84 26.76 15.38
N LEU A 99 -0.96 25.77 15.54
CA LEU A 99 -0.81 24.64 14.60
C LEU A 99 -1.38 23.36 15.23
N SER A 100 -2.48 22.85 14.68
CA SER A 100 -2.99 21.53 15.03
C SER A 100 -2.22 20.46 14.26
N LEU A 101 -1.42 19.65 14.94
CA LEU A 101 -0.88 18.43 14.34
C LEU A 101 -2.01 17.40 14.27
N ASP A 102 -2.42 17.03 13.06
CA ASP A 102 -3.41 15.96 12.87
C ASP A 102 -2.74 14.60 13.00
N PHE A 103 -2.56 14.17 14.25
CA PHE A 103 -2.03 12.84 14.56
C PHE A 103 -2.82 11.74 13.86
N GLY A 104 -4.13 11.91 13.64
CA GLY A 104 -4.94 10.92 12.93
C GLY A 104 -4.47 10.70 11.49
N PHE A 105 -4.17 11.77 10.77
CA PHE A 105 -3.59 11.69 9.43
C PHE A 105 -2.20 11.04 9.46
N THR A 106 -1.31 11.53 10.33
CA THR A 106 0.06 11.02 10.44
C THR A 106 0.11 9.53 10.78
N PHE A 107 -0.72 9.07 11.74
CA PHE A 107 -0.81 7.66 12.11
C PHE A 107 -1.43 6.81 11.01
N THR A 108 -2.45 7.32 10.30
CA THR A 108 -3.02 6.62 9.14
C THR A 108 -1.96 6.40 8.06
N MET A 109 -1.19 7.45 7.73
CA MET A 109 -0.13 7.35 6.73
C MET A 109 0.96 6.38 7.18
N LEU A 110 1.38 6.45 8.44
CA LEU A 110 2.37 5.53 9.01
C LEU A 110 1.88 4.07 8.98
N ALA A 111 0.62 3.82 9.38
CA ALA A 111 0.04 2.48 9.36
C ALA A 111 0.01 1.88 7.94
N VAL A 112 -0.34 2.69 6.94
CA VAL A 112 -0.33 2.26 5.53
C VAL A 112 1.09 1.97 5.05
N LEU A 113 2.07 2.81 5.40
CA LEU A 113 3.47 2.57 5.06
C LEU A 113 4.00 1.28 5.68
N ILE A 114 3.67 1.00 6.94
CA ILE A 114 4.01 -0.26 7.62
C ILE A 114 3.33 -1.44 6.91
N LEU A 115 2.04 -1.34 6.62
CA LEU A 115 1.30 -2.39 5.92
C LEU A 115 1.89 -2.67 4.53
N MET A 116 2.28 -1.63 3.80
CA MET A 116 2.92 -1.74 2.50
C MET A 116 4.29 -2.41 2.59
N ALA A 117 5.07 -2.12 3.64
CA ALA A 117 6.36 -2.76 3.90
C ALA A 117 6.19 -4.27 4.22
N ILE A 118 5.16 -4.63 4.98
CA ILE A 118 4.82 -6.03 5.28
C ILE A 118 4.39 -6.76 4.01
N VAL A 119 3.45 -6.20 3.24
CA VAL A 119 2.93 -6.81 2.01
C VAL A 119 4.06 -7.03 0.99
N ARG A 120 5.03 -6.10 0.93
CA ARG A 120 6.20 -6.23 0.06
C ARG A 120 7.05 -7.48 0.36
N GLN A 121 7.00 -8.04 1.56
CA GLN A 121 7.73 -9.28 1.88
C GLN A 121 7.16 -10.52 1.16
N PHE A 122 5.93 -10.42 0.63
CA PHE A 122 5.23 -11.53 -0.01
C PHE A 122 5.18 -11.45 -1.54
N ILE A 123 5.72 -10.37 -2.12
CA ILE A 123 5.82 -10.14 -3.57
C ILE A 123 7.10 -10.77 -4.08
#